data_AF-A0A397M5G9-F1
#
_entry.id   AF-A0A397M5G9-F1
#
_cell.length_a   1.000
_cell.length_b   1.000
_cell.length_c   1.000
_cell.angle_alpha   90.00
_cell.angle_beta   90.00
_cell.angle_gamma   90.00
#
_symmetry.space_group_name_H-M   'P 1'
#
loop_
_entity.id
_entity.type
_entity.pdbx_description
1 polymer ?
#
loop_
_entity_poly.entity_id
_entity_poly.type
_entity_poly.pdbx_seq_one_letter_code
_entity_poly.pdbx_strand_id
1 'polypeptide(L)' 'MRQTNTPPWKKPKPKGQAPQPLSDAQKAAARQRAEENGRRYPNLVDNMWASKLPRGA' A
#
# COMPACT_ATOMS: atom_id res chain seq x y z
N MET A 1 8.67 -19.94 22.60
CA MET A 1 8.98 -18.49 22.54
C MET A 1 7.82 -17.72 23.14
N ARG A 2 8.03 -16.93 24.20
CA ARG A 2 6.97 -16.13 24.81
C ARG A 2 6.60 -14.99 23.86
N GLN A 3 5.37 -14.94 23.37
CA GLN A 3 4.87 -13.82 22.58
C GLN A 3 4.84 -12.58 23.47
N THR A 4 5.78 -11.66 23.28
CA THR A 4 5.75 -10.36 23.95
C THR A 4 4.59 -9.56 23.37
N ASN A 5 3.59 -9.23 24.20
CA ASN A 5 2.40 -8.45 23.87
C ASN A 5 2.73 -6.97 23.58
N THR A 6 3.67 -6.71 22.67
CA THR A 6 3.94 -5.34 22.21
C THR A 6 2.74 -4.89 21.39
N PRO A 7 2.02 -3.83 21.80
CA PRO A 7 0.87 -3.37 21.06
C PRO A 7 1.32 -2.91 19.66
N PRO A 8 0.49 -3.08 18.62
CA PRO A 8 0.88 -2.83 17.23
C PRO A 8 1.53 -1.46 16.99
N TRP A 9 1.09 -0.39 17.69
CA TRP A 9 1.65 0.96 17.57
C TRP A 9 3.03 1.17 18.23
N LYS A 10 3.45 0.25 19.10
CA LYS A 10 4.83 0.21 19.64
C LYS A 10 5.74 -0.72 18.81
N LYS A 11 5.21 -1.39 17.78
CA LYS A 11 6.04 -2.25 16.92
C LYS A 11 6.80 -1.36 15.92
N PRO A 12 8.13 -1.40 15.91
CA PRO A 12 8.88 -0.72 14.86
C PRO A 12 8.59 -1.37 13.51
N LYS A 13 8.79 -0.61 12.43
CA LYS A 13 8.82 -1.18 11.08
C LYS A 13 9.78 -2.38 11.06
N PRO A 14 9.42 -3.51 10.42
CA PRO A 14 10.32 -4.64 10.27
C PRO A 14 11.67 -4.20 9.70
N LYS A 15 12.75 -4.52 10.42
CA LYS A 15 14.10 -4.24 9.96
C LYS A 15 14.38 -5.09 8.70
N GLY A 16 15.07 -4.51 7.72
CA GLY A 16 15.41 -5.20 6.47
C GLY A 16 14.33 -5.18 5.39
N GLN A 17 13.15 -4.59 5.64
CA GLN A 17 12.15 -4.39 4.58
C GLN A 17 12.27 -3.01 3.94
N ALA A 18 12.69 -3.00 2.68
CA ALA A 18 12.66 -1.81 1.84
C ALA A 18 11.20 -1.39 1.60
N PRO A 19 10.89 -0.08 1.69
CA PRO A 19 9.60 0.40 1.20
C PRO A 19 9.50 0.07 -0.29
N GLN A 20 8.43 -0.60 -0.69
CA GLN A 20 8.19 -0.90 -2.09
C GLN A 20 7.17 0.10 -2.65
N PRO A 21 7.59 1.03 -3.52
CA PRO A 21 6.66 1.91 -4.20
C PRO A 21 5.79 1.10 -5.19
N LEU A 22 4.62 1.66 -5.51
CA LEU A 22 3.79 1.14 -6.60
C LEU A 22 4.54 1.23 -7.93
N SER A 23 4.36 0.24 -8.80
CA SER A 23 4.78 0.37 -10.20
C SER A 23 3.94 1.44 -10.90
N ASP A 24 4.41 1.93 -12.05
CA ASP A 24 3.68 2.98 -12.78
C ASP A 24 2.32 2.48 -13.29
N ALA A 25 2.22 1.21 -13.67
CA ALA A 25 0.95 0.56 -13.99
C ALA A 25 -0.02 0.55 -12.79
N GLN A 26 0.48 0.24 -11.59
CA GLN A 26 -0.33 0.29 -10.37
C GLN A 26 -0.76 1.71 -10.02
N LYS A 27 0.11 2.72 -10.20
CA LYS A 27 -0.26 4.14 -9.99
C LYS A 27 -1.35 4.58 -10.97
N ALA A 28 -1.27 4.17 -12.23
CA ALA A 28 -2.28 4.47 -13.23
C ALA A 28 -3.64 3.85 -12.85
N ALA A 29 -3.65 2.56 -12.46
CA ALA A 29 -4.85 1.89 -11.99
C ALA A 29 -5.46 2.57 -10.75
N ALA A 30 -4.62 2.97 -9.78
CA ALA A 30 -5.08 3.67 -8.58
C ALA A 30 -5.73 5.01 -8.93
N ARG A 31 -5.13 5.78 -9.84
CA ARG A 31 -5.65 7.07 -10.28
C ARG A 31 -7.00 6.91 -10.98
N GLN A 32 -7.09 5.97 -11.92
CA GLN A 32 -8.33 5.69 -12.65
C GLN A 32 -9.47 5.33 -11.69
N ARG A 33 -9.22 4.40 -10.77
CA ARG A 33 -10.23 4.01 -9.77
C ARG A 33 -10.64 5.18 -8.88
N ALA A 34 -9.70 6.04 -8.49
CA ALA A 34 -10.02 7.22 -7.69
C ALA A 34 -10.95 8.18 -8.46
N GLU A 35 -10.64 8.46 -9.73
CA GLU A 35 -11.44 9.31 -10.62
C GLU A 35 -12.85 8.75 -10.84
N GLU A 36 -12.97 7.44 -11.13
CA GLU A 36 -14.26 6.74 -11.31
C GLU A 36 -15.16 6.85 -10.06
N ASN A 37 -14.56 6.88 -8.87
CA ASN A 37 -15.28 6.97 -7.60
C ASN A 37 -15.36 8.42 -7.06
N GLY A 38 -14.93 9.42 -7.83
CA GLY A 38 -14.92 10.83 -7.41
C GLY A 38 -14.02 11.13 -6.21
N ARG A 39 -13.01 10.29 -5.95
CA ARG A 39 -12.06 10.44 -4.84
C ARG A 39 -10.83 11.18 -5.31
N ARG A 40 -10.30 12.09 -4.48
CA ARG A 40 -9.04 12.78 -4.77
C ARG A 40 -7.88 11.77 -4.79
N TYR A 41 -7.01 11.90 -5.80
CA TYR A 41 -5.73 11.20 -5.89
C TYR A 41 -4.58 12.15 -5.46
N PRO A 42 -3.51 11.66 -4.80
CA PRO A 42 -3.30 10.31 -4.29
C PRO A 42 -4.06 10.02 -2.98
N ASN A 43 -4.51 8.78 -2.80
CA ASN A 43 -5.17 8.36 -1.56
C ASN A 43 -4.79 6.92 -1.15
N LEU A 44 -4.95 6.60 0.14
CA LEU A 44 -4.55 5.29 0.68
C LEU A 44 -5.40 4.14 0.15
N VAL A 45 -6.70 4.32 0.01
CA VAL A 45 -7.63 3.23 -0.35
C VAL A 45 -7.31 2.69 -1.73
N ASP A 46 -7.17 3.57 -2.72
CA ASP A 46 -6.90 3.20 -4.10
C ASP A 46 -5.44 2.74 -4.27
N ASN A 47 -4.50 3.33 -3.53
CA ASN A 47 -3.11 2.85 -3.51
C ASN A 47 -2.97 1.44 -2.92
N MET A 48 -3.69 1.12 -1.84
CA MET A 48 -3.70 -0.21 -1.20
C MET A 48 -4.42 -1.26 -2.03
N TRP A 49 -5.41 -0.85 -2.82
CA TRP A 49 -6.03 -1.72 -3.81
C TRP A 49 -5.04 -2.00 -4.96
N ALA A 50 -4.41 -0.97 -5.50
CA ALA A 50 -3.46 -1.12 -6.61
C ALA A 50 -2.21 -1.90 -6.23
N SER A 51 -1.75 -1.84 -4.97
CA SER A 51 -0.59 -2.63 -4.50
C SER A 51 -0.81 -4.15 -4.59
N LYS A 52 -2.06 -4.60 -4.69
CA LYS A 52 -2.42 -6.02 -4.83
C LYS A 52 -2.45 -6.48 -6.29
N LEU A 53 -2.48 -5.55 -7.24
CA LEU A 53 -2.45 -5.88 -8.66
C LEU A 53 -1.06 -6.39 -9.04
N PRO A 54 -0.95 -7.24 -10.08
CA PRO A 54 0.33 -7.56 -10.68
C PRO A 54 1.08 -6.27 -11.02
N ARG A 55 2.39 -6.21 -10.73
CA ARG A 55 3.20 -5.00 -10.99
C ARG A 55 3.43 -4.71 -12.48
N GLY A 56 2.91 -5.56 -13.37
CA GLY A 56 3.29 -5.71 -14.76
C GLY A 56 4.15 -6.97 -14.94
N ALA A 57 4.02 -7.63 -16.09
CA ALA A 57 5.08 -8.51 -16.61
C ALA A 57 6.29 -7.65 -17.03
#